data_AF-A0A7G9YV52-F1
#
_entry.id   AF-A0A7G9YV52-F1
#
_cell.length_a   1.000
_cell.length_b   1.000
_cell.length_c   1.000
_cell.angle_alpha   90.00
_cell.angle_beta   90.00
_cell.angle_gamma   90.00
#
_symmetry.space_group_name_H-M   'P 1'
#
loop_
_entity.id
_entity.type
_entity.pdbx_description
1 polymer ?
#
loop_
_entity_poly.entity_id
_entity_poly.type
_entity_poly.pdbx_seq_one_letter_code
_entity_poly.pdbx_strand_id
1 'polypeptide(L)'
;MLCGSEEEAEEAISHVKEILEELELTLHPQKTKIKNFSEGVDFLGFTVYVSHKVPRKDAIKKYKEAVRRATRRNLPINLEMVIQRLNPIVIGWGNYFKIANVNWQYKGLDGWTRMRLRAFKEKRKSYNSNRRILNAFLKNLGLKSLSSLLNPAW
;
A
#
# COMPACT_ATOMS: atom_id res chain seq x y z
N MET A 1 -15.81 4.89 16.73
CA MET A 1 -16.67 6.02 17.09
C MET A 1 -15.84 7.28 17.02
N LEU A 2 -16.44 8.40 16.65
CA LEU A 2 -15.79 9.71 16.64
C LEU A 2 -16.42 10.49 17.79
N CYS A 3 -15.61 11.01 18.71
CA CYS A 3 -16.06 11.70 19.92
C CYS A 3 -15.32 13.04 20.02
N GLY A 4 -15.93 14.03 20.67
CA GLY A 4 -15.37 15.36 20.89
C GLY A 4 -14.38 15.42 22.07
N SER A 5 -14.49 14.52 23.05
CA SER A 5 -13.59 14.41 24.20
C SER A 5 -13.19 12.96 24.48
N GLU A 6 -12.19 12.79 25.36
CA GLU A 6 -11.78 11.47 25.86
C GLU A 6 -12.86 10.86 26.75
N GLU A 7 -13.48 11.66 27.62
CA GLU A 7 -14.60 11.27 28.49
C GLU A 7 -15.77 10.70 27.67
N GLU A 8 -16.19 11.41 26.60
CA GLU A 8 -17.25 10.95 25.71
C GLU A 8 -16.86 9.63 25.00
N ALA A 9 -15.57 9.44 24.68
CA ALA A 9 -15.10 8.21 24.08
C ALA A 9 -15.10 7.02 25.06
N GLU A 10 -14.82 7.26 26.35
CA GLU A 10 -14.92 6.26 27.41
C GLU A 10 -16.37 5.83 27.65
N GLU A 11 -17.29 6.80 27.74
CA GLU A 11 -18.73 6.55 27.84
C GLU A 11 -19.24 5.73 26.65
N ALA A 12 -18.85 6.12 25.43
CA ALA A 12 -19.22 5.41 24.23
C ALA A 12 -18.68 3.97 24.23
N ILE A 13 -17.45 3.73 24.71
CA ILE A 13 -16.91 2.37 24.87
C ILE A 13 -17.72 1.57 25.88
N SER A 14 -18.16 2.17 27.00
CA SER A 14 -19.00 1.50 27.99
C SER A 14 -20.33 1.06 27.38
N HIS A 15 -21.00 1.96 26.67
CA HIS A 15 -22.27 1.66 26.03
C HIS A 15 -22.15 0.58 24.94
N VAL A 16 -21.08 0.61 24.15
CA VAL A 16 -20.81 -0.45 23.16
C VAL A 16 -20.55 -1.80 23.82
N LYS A 17 -19.92 -1.84 25.00
CA LYS A 17 -19.73 -3.11 25.73
C LYS A 17 -21.05 -3.73 26.14
N GLU A 18 -21.98 -2.94 26.70
CA GLU A 18 -23.30 -3.40 27.12
C GLU A 18 -24.06 -4.03 25.93
N ILE A 19 -24.10 -3.34 24.79
CA ILE A 19 -24.75 -3.85 23.57
C ILE A 19 -24.09 -5.14 23.07
N LEU A 20 -22.75 -5.22 23.11
CA LEU A 20 -22.04 -6.41 22.64
C LEU A 20 -22.22 -7.60 23.58
N GLU A 21 -22.34 -7.38 24.88
CA GLU A 21 -22.62 -8.43 25.87
C GLU A 21 -23.99 -9.09 25.63
N GLU A 22 -25.01 -8.32 25.27
CA GLU A 22 -26.31 -8.85 24.84
C GLU A 22 -26.22 -9.74 23.58
N LEU A 23 -25.20 -9.49 22.74
CA LEU A 23 -24.91 -10.27 21.53
C LEU A 23 -23.90 -11.40 21.77
N GLU A 24 -23.50 -11.67 23.02
CA GLU A 24 -22.47 -12.63 23.41
C GLU A 24 -21.09 -12.36 22.75
N LEU A 25 -20.80 -11.08 22.47
CA LEU A 25 -19.55 -10.61 21.88
C LEU A 25 -18.73 -9.81 22.90
N THR A 26 -17.41 -9.89 22.80
CA THR A 26 -16.49 -9.15 23.68
C THR A 26 -15.48 -8.32 22.89
N LEU A 27 -15.19 -7.11 23.39
CA LEU A 27 -14.15 -6.25 22.83
C LEU A 27 -12.77 -6.80 23.18
N HIS A 28 -11.90 -6.91 22.17
CA HIS A 28 -10.53 -7.34 22.41
C HIS A 28 -9.70 -6.21 23.07
N PRO A 29 -9.20 -6.39 24.31
CA PRO A 29 -8.66 -5.30 25.13
C PRO A 29 -7.45 -4.60 24.51
N GLN A 30 -6.59 -5.34 23.81
CA GLN A 30 -5.40 -4.74 23.17
C GLN A 30 -5.70 -4.04 21.83
N LYS A 31 -6.86 -4.30 21.20
CA LYS A 31 -7.22 -3.72 19.91
C LYS A 31 -8.08 -2.46 20.07
N THR A 32 -8.91 -2.43 21.12
CA THR A 32 -9.72 -1.27 21.48
C THR A 32 -8.85 -0.23 22.16
N LYS A 33 -8.68 0.93 21.52
CA LYS A 33 -7.89 2.05 22.06
C LYS A 33 -8.55 3.37 21.67
N ILE A 34 -8.58 4.30 22.62
CA ILE A 34 -8.85 5.70 22.32
C ILE A 34 -7.58 6.28 21.69
N LYS A 35 -7.75 7.03 20.59
CA LYS A 35 -6.65 7.65 19.86
C LYS A 35 -7.08 9.00 19.34
N ASN A 36 -6.16 9.96 19.40
CA ASN A 36 -6.36 11.25 18.76
C ASN A 36 -6.02 11.16 17.25
N PHE A 37 -6.75 11.90 16.43
CA PHE A 37 -6.45 12.04 15.00
C PHE A 37 -5.12 12.72 14.72
N SER A 38 -4.58 13.50 15.65
CA SER A 38 -3.23 14.08 15.55
C SER A 38 -2.14 13.01 15.47
N GLU A 39 -2.32 11.90 16.19
CA GLU A 39 -1.39 10.77 16.21
C GLU A 39 -1.62 9.77 15.05
N GLY A 40 -2.81 9.82 14.45
CA GLY A 40 -3.24 8.95 13.38
C GLY A 40 -3.93 7.68 13.86
N VAL A 41 -5.09 7.40 13.26
CA VAL A 41 -5.92 6.23 13.58
C VAL A 41 -5.83 5.22 12.43
N ASP A 42 -5.48 3.98 12.77
CA ASP A 42 -5.36 2.91 11.79
C ASP A 42 -6.74 2.30 11.47
N PHE A 43 -7.18 2.39 10.21
CA PHE A 43 -8.47 1.86 9.78
C PHE A 43 -8.42 1.36 8.32
N LEU A 44 -8.90 0.12 8.07
CA LEU A 44 -8.98 -0.51 6.74
C LEU A 44 -7.70 -0.40 5.86
N GLY A 45 -6.53 -0.47 6.50
CA GLY A 45 -5.24 -0.38 5.80
C GLY A 45 -4.73 1.04 5.58
N PHE A 46 -5.45 2.05 6.07
CA PHE A 46 -5.03 3.45 6.12
C PHE A 46 -4.63 3.84 7.54
N THR A 47 -3.77 4.85 7.64
CA THR A 47 -3.62 5.68 8.84
C THR A 47 -4.29 7.01 8.51
N VAL A 48 -5.32 7.36 9.28
CA VAL A 48 -6.17 8.54 9.08
C VAL A 48 -5.78 9.61 10.08
N TYR A 49 -5.47 10.79 9.56
CA TYR A 49 -5.22 12.01 10.33
C TYR A 49 -6.37 13.00 10.10
N VAL A 50 -6.35 14.12 10.82
CA VAL A 50 -7.37 15.18 10.73
C VAL A 50 -7.62 15.63 9.28
N SER A 51 -6.55 15.89 8.52
CA SER A 51 -6.64 16.50 7.19
C SER A 51 -6.34 15.56 6.02
N HIS A 52 -5.78 14.38 6.30
CA HIS A 52 -5.25 13.51 5.27
C HIS A 52 -5.20 12.05 5.73
N LYS A 53 -5.05 11.13 4.78
CA LYS A 53 -4.86 9.71 5.09
C LYS A 53 -3.76 9.12 4.23
N VAL A 54 -3.03 8.15 4.75
CA VAL A 54 -1.93 7.46 4.05
C VAL A 54 -2.08 5.95 4.19
N PRO A 55 -1.55 5.15 3.25
CA PRO A 55 -1.47 3.70 3.43
C PRO A 55 -0.62 3.36 4.65
N ARG A 56 -1.06 2.37 5.45
CA ARG A 56 -0.28 1.86 6.58
C ARG A 56 1.07 1.33 6.13
N LYS A 57 2.08 1.45 6.98
CA LYS A 57 3.43 0.88 6.75
C LYS A 57 3.36 -0.62 6.40
N ASP A 58 2.48 -1.36 7.06
CA ASP A 58 2.27 -2.79 6.79
C ASP A 58 1.65 -3.06 5.42
N ALA A 59 0.73 -2.20 4.95
CA ALA A 59 0.16 -2.33 3.61
C ALA A 59 1.24 -2.12 2.55
N ILE A 60 2.14 -1.14 2.76
CA ILE A 60 3.30 -0.90 1.89
C ILE A 60 4.27 -2.09 1.94
N LYS A 61 4.52 -2.67 3.12
CA LYS A 61 5.37 -3.85 3.29
C LYS A 61 4.81 -5.05 2.52
N LYS A 62 3.51 -5.35 2.67
CA LYS A 62 2.81 -6.41 1.94
C LYS A 62 2.87 -6.21 0.43
N TYR A 63 2.70 -4.98 -0.06
CA TYR A 63 2.90 -4.65 -1.47
C TYR A 63 4.31 -4.99 -1.94
N LYS A 64 5.34 -4.50 -1.22
CA LYS A 64 6.74 -4.80 -1.56
C LYS A 64 7.02 -6.31 -1.52
N GLU A 65 6.42 -7.07 -0.61
CA GLU A 65 6.54 -8.53 -0.58
C GLU A 65 5.90 -9.21 -1.80
N ALA A 66 4.70 -8.77 -2.19
CA ALA A 66 4.05 -9.26 -3.41
C ALA A 66 4.91 -8.99 -4.65
N VAL A 67 5.43 -7.77 -4.81
CA VAL A 67 6.34 -7.41 -5.90
C VAL A 67 7.62 -8.25 -5.85
N ARG A 68 8.21 -8.47 -4.67
CA ARG A 68 9.42 -9.32 -4.53
C ARG A 68 9.14 -10.74 -5.01
N ARG A 69 8.01 -11.33 -4.64
CA ARG A 69 7.61 -12.68 -5.08
C ARG A 69 7.46 -12.74 -6.60
N ALA A 70 6.81 -11.74 -7.20
CA ALA A 70 6.62 -11.67 -8.65
C ALA A 70 7.93 -11.46 -9.44
N THR A 71 8.95 -10.84 -8.83
CA THR A 71 10.19 -10.42 -9.51
C THR A 71 11.42 -11.24 -9.10
N ARG A 72 11.25 -12.44 -8.52
CA ARG A 72 12.37 -13.30 -8.08
C ARG A 72 13.35 -13.54 -9.23
N ARG A 73 14.66 -13.35 -8.98
CA ARG A 73 15.69 -13.37 -10.04
C ARG A 73 15.81 -14.71 -10.77
N ASN A 74 15.52 -15.82 -10.08
CA ASN A 74 15.71 -17.16 -10.62
C ASN A 74 14.45 -17.73 -11.27
N LEU A 75 13.43 -16.91 -11.55
CA LEU A 75 12.25 -17.40 -12.28
C LEU A 75 12.66 -17.76 -13.73
N PRO A 76 12.26 -18.94 -14.24
CA PRO A 76 12.57 -19.39 -15.60
C PRO A 76 11.59 -18.80 -16.62
N ILE A 77 11.35 -17.49 -16.55
CA ILE A 77 10.45 -16.77 -17.46
C ILE A 77 11.12 -15.50 -17.97
N ASN A 78 10.63 -14.96 -19.08
CA ASN A 78 11.15 -13.73 -19.64
C ASN A 78 10.65 -12.48 -18.86
N LEU A 79 11.23 -11.32 -19.17
CA LEU A 79 10.90 -10.06 -18.49
C LEU A 79 9.44 -9.63 -18.72
N GLU A 80 8.90 -9.87 -19.91
CA GLU A 80 7.54 -9.50 -20.27
C GLU A 80 6.51 -10.28 -19.45
N MET A 81 6.69 -11.60 -19.31
CA MET A 81 5.86 -12.43 -18.44
C MET A 81 5.92 -12.00 -16.97
N VAL A 82 7.09 -11.55 -16.49
CA VAL A 82 7.21 -10.97 -15.14
C VAL A 82 6.37 -9.69 -15.03
N ILE A 83 6.43 -8.82 -16.04
CA ILE A 83 5.64 -7.58 -16.07
C ILE A 83 4.13 -7.89 -16.09
N GLN A 84 3.70 -8.85 -16.92
CA GLN A 84 2.31 -9.30 -16.96
C GLN A 84 1.82 -9.82 -15.60
N ARG A 85 2.63 -10.61 -14.89
CA ARG A 85 2.31 -11.09 -13.52
C ARG A 85 2.31 -9.97 -12.48
N LEU A 86 3.14 -8.95 -12.67
CA LEU A 86 3.28 -7.83 -11.75
C LEU A 86 2.15 -6.82 -11.88
N ASN A 87 1.65 -6.59 -13.10
CA ASN A 87 0.67 -5.55 -13.40
C ASN A 87 -0.62 -5.64 -12.56
N PRO A 88 -1.26 -6.82 -12.37
CA PRO A 88 -2.44 -6.93 -11.50
C PRO A 88 -2.18 -6.50 -10.05
N ILE A 89 -0.99 -6.77 -9.52
CA ILE A 89 -0.59 -6.35 -8.17
C ILE A 89 -0.50 -4.83 -8.10
N VAL A 90 0.14 -4.22 -9.09
CA VAL A 90 0.30 -2.75 -9.19
C VAL A 90 -1.06 -2.07 -9.34
N ILE A 91 -1.89 -2.55 -10.26
CA ILE A 91 -3.22 -1.97 -10.55
C ILE A 91 -4.13 -2.11 -9.32
N GLY A 92 -4.25 -3.31 -8.75
CA GLY A 92 -5.14 -3.56 -7.61
C GLY A 92 -4.74 -2.74 -6.39
N TRP A 93 -3.45 -2.75 -6.04
CA TRP A 93 -2.97 -1.98 -4.90
C TRP A 93 -3.09 -0.46 -5.14
N GLY A 94 -2.76 -0.01 -6.36
CA GLY A 94 -2.87 1.40 -6.73
C GLY A 94 -4.32 1.90 -6.73
N ASN A 95 -5.25 1.14 -7.30
CA ASN A 95 -6.67 1.54 -7.31
C ASN A 95 -7.29 1.56 -5.92
N TYR A 96 -6.86 0.68 -5.01
CA TYR A 96 -7.34 0.69 -3.63
C TYR A 96 -6.82 1.91 -2.85
N PHE A 97 -5.54 2.22 -2.97
CA PHE A 97 -4.91 3.27 -2.17
C PHE A 97 -4.93 4.67 -2.80
N LYS A 98 -5.40 4.85 -4.04
CA LYS A 98 -5.40 6.15 -4.73
C LYS A 98 -6.23 7.23 -4.04
N ILE A 99 -7.19 6.85 -3.20
CA ILE A 99 -8.02 7.76 -2.41
C ILE A 99 -7.26 8.48 -1.28
N ALA A 100 -6.01 8.06 -1.02
CA ALA A 100 -5.15 8.59 0.03
C ALA A 100 -4.08 9.55 -0.54
N ASN A 101 -3.37 10.25 0.34
CA ASN A 101 -2.27 11.13 -0.01
C ASN A 101 -1.02 10.31 -0.34
N VAL A 102 -0.94 9.83 -1.58
CA VAL A 102 0.01 8.79 -2.01
C VAL A 102 0.99 9.21 -3.11
N ASN A 103 0.95 10.46 -3.56
CA ASN A 103 1.78 10.94 -4.69
C ASN A 103 3.27 10.59 -4.55
N TRP A 104 3.89 10.92 -3.41
CA TRP A 104 5.30 10.64 -3.16
C TRP A 104 5.57 9.15 -2.96
N GLN A 105 4.67 8.46 -2.26
CA GLN A 105 4.75 7.02 -2.01
C GLN A 105 4.69 6.23 -3.31
N TYR A 106 3.81 6.60 -4.24
CA TYR A 106 3.65 5.96 -5.54
C TYR A 106 4.88 6.16 -6.40
N LYS A 107 5.42 7.39 -6.48
CA LYS A 107 6.68 7.67 -7.18
C LYS A 107 7.83 6.81 -6.63
N GLY A 108 7.95 6.71 -5.31
CA GLY A 108 8.98 5.90 -4.66
C GLY A 108 8.82 4.40 -4.93
N LEU A 109 7.60 3.88 -4.83
CA LEU A 109 7.29 2.47 -5.10
C LEU A 109 7.48 2.11 -6.57
N ASP A 110 7.15 3.01 -7.49
CA ASP A 110 7.39 2.87 -8.92
C ASP A 110 8.89 2.78 -9.24
N GLY A 111 9.70 3.67 -8.65
CA GLY A 111 11.16 3.64 -8.79
C GLY A 111 11.74 2.33 -8.27
N TRP A 112 11.30 1.88 -7.10
CA TRP A 112 11.72 0.63 -6.49
C TRP A 112 11.29 -0.60 -7.32
N THR A 113 10.08 -0.58 -7.89
CA THR A 113 9.55 -1.64 -8.76
C THR A 113 10.35 -1.76 -10.06
N ARG A 114 10.69 -0.64 -10.71
CA ARG A 114 11.57 -0.65 -11.89
C ARG A 114 12.96 -1.18 -11.58
N MET A 115 13.53 -0.80 -10.43
CA MET A 115 14.81 -1.36 -9.96
C MET A 115 14.74 -2.89 -9.81
N ARG A 116 13.63 -3.43 -9.28
CA ARG A 116 13.43 -4.88 -9.16
C ARG A 116 13.40 -5.58 -10.52
N LEU A 117 12.69 -5.02 -11.50
CA LEU A 117 12.63 -5.54 -12.87
C LEU A 117 13.99 -5.52 -13.56
N ARG A 118 14.76 -4.44 -13.41
CA ARG A 118 16.14 -4.36 -13.88
C ARG A 118 17.02 -5.43 -13.25
N ALA A 119 16.90 -5.61 -11.94
CA ALA A 119 17.65 -6.62 -11.22
C ALA A 119 17.24 -8.05 -11.56
N PHE A 120 16.00 -8.27 -12.01
CA PHE A 120 15.53 -9.52 -12.57
C PHE A 120 16.18 -9.79 -13.95
N LYS A 121 16.17 -8.80 -14.85
CA LYS A 121 16.73 -8.93 -16.20
C LYS A 121 18.24 -9.14 -16.20
N GLU A 122 18.96 -8.38 -15.37
CA GLU A 122 20.44 -8.45 -15.30
C GLU A 122 20.94 -9.50 -14.28
N LYS A 123 20.03 -10.19 -13.58
CA LYS A 123 20.33 -11.14 -12.49
C LYS A 123 21.17 -10.58 -11.34
N ARG A 124 21.36 -9.25 -11.27
CA ARG A 124 22.09 -8.52 -10.22
C ARG A 124 21.51 -7.14 -10.02
N LYS A 125 21.72 -6.53 -8.85
CA LYS A 125 21.40 -5.10 -8.65
C LYS A 125 22.58 -4.26 -9.17
N SER A 126 22.33 -3.31 -10.07
CA SER A 126 23.35 -2.38 -10.56
C SER A 126 22.79 -0.97 -10.71
N TYR A 127 23.59 0.05 -10.38
CA TYR A 127 23.22 1.44 -10.59
C TYR A 127 23.19 1.81 -12.08
N ASN A 128 24.03 1.14 -12.90
CA ASN A 128 24.11 1.36 -14.33
C ASN A 128 22.93 0.76 -15.12
N SER A 129 22.12 -0.11 -14.49
CA SER A 129 20.95 -0.69 -15.16
C SER A 129 19.94 0.36 -15.60
N ASN A 130 19.91 1.53 -14.94
CA ASN A 130 19.02 2.64 -15.32
C ASN A 130 19.36 3.22 -16.70
N ARG A 131 20.65 3.18 -17.10
CA ARG A 131 21.12 3.64 -18.41
C ARG A 131 20.89 2.60 -19.50
N ARG A 132 21.03 1.31 -19.16
CA ARG A 132 20.87 0.19 -20.10
C ARG A 132 19.42 -0.20 -20.34
N ILE A 133 18.60 -0.18 -19.29
CA ILE A 133 17.18 -0.56 -19.33
C ILE A 133 16.36 0.66 -18.96
N LEU A 134 16.04 1.45 -19.98
CA LEU A 134 15.33 2.72 -19.84
C LEU A 134 13.91 2.50 -19.29
N ASN A 135 13.35 3.55 -18.67
CA ASN A 135 11.95 3.54 -18.25
C ASN A 135 11.00 3.34 -19.44
N ALA A 136 11.33 3.94 -20.60
CA ALA A 136 10.55 3.80 -21.83
C ALA A 136 10.49 2.34 -22.31
N PHE A 137 11.60 1.61 -22.26
CA PHE A 137 11.63 0.19 -22.60
C PHE A 137 10.68 -0.64 -21.72
N LEU A 138 10.71 -0.46 -20.40
CA LEU A 138 9.80 -1.15 -19.49
C LEU A 138 8.34 -0.76 -19.73
N LYS A 139 8.07 0.52 -20.03
CA LYS A 139 6.73 1.01 -20.39
C LYS A 139 6.22 0.37 -21.68
N ASN A 140 7.08 0.24 -22.70
CA ASN A 140 6.74 -0.38 -23.99
C ASN A 140 6.46 -1.88 -23.85
N LEU A 141 7.07 -2.56 -22.88
CA LEU A 141 6.71 -3.92 -22.46
C LEU A 141 5.39 -4.00 -21.65
N GLY A 142 4.67 -2.88 -21.52
CA GLY A 142 3.36 -2.84 -20.85
C GLY A 142 3.41 -2.65 -19.33
N LEU A 143 4.55 -2.24 -18.75
CA LEU A 143 4.62 -1.99 -17.30
C LEU A 143 3.67 -0.87 -16.88
N LYS A 144 2.73 -1.20 -15.99
CA LYS A 144 1.86 -0.22 -15.34
C LYS A 144 2.59 0.45 -14.17
N SER A 145 2.24 1.71 -13.92
CA SER A 145 2.85 2.55 -12.87
C SER A 145 1.77 3.01 -11.90
N LEU A 146 2.06 2.98 -10.61
CA LEU A 146 1.19 3.52 -9.58
C LEU A 146 0.90 5.00 -9.82
N SER A 147 1.94 5.77 -10.13
CA SER A 147 1.83 7.22 -10.39
C SER A 147 0.90 7.52 -11.57
N SER A 148 0.90 6.67 -12.61
CA SER A 148 -0.01 6.82 -13.76
C SER A 148 -1.49 6.59 -13.42
N LEU A 149 -1.81 5.94 -12.30
CA LEU A 149 -3.19 5.72 -11.87
C LEU A 149 -3.81 6.94 -11.16
N LEU A 150 -2.98 7.90 -10.73
CA LEU A 150 -3.45 9.12 -10.04
C LEU A 150 -3.97 10.18 -11.00
N ASN A 151 -3.42 10.21 -12.22
CA ASN A 151 -3.84 11.09 -13.29
C ASN A 151 -4.33 10.22 -14.45
N PRO A 152 -5.56 9.68 -14.39
CA PRO A 152 -6.18 9.14 -15.59
C PRO A 152 -6.35 10.33 -16.55
N ALA A 153 -5.44 10.44 -17.53
CA ALA A 153 -5.60 11.42 -18.60
C ALA A 153 -6.99 11.23 -19.23
N TRP A 154 -7.78 12.29 -19.20
CA TRP A 154 -8.84 12.55 -20.16
C TRP A 154 -8.20 13.04 -21.45
#